data_AF-A0A2S4YUA5-F1
#
_entry.id   AF-A0A2S4YUA5-F1
#
_cell.length_a   1.000
_cell.length_b   1.000
_cell.length_c   1.000
_cell.angle_alpha   90.00
_cell.angle_beta   90.00
_cell.angle_gamma   90.00
#
_symmetry.space_group_name_H-M   'P 1'
#
loop_
_entity.id
_entity.type
_entity.pdbx_description
1 polymer ?
#
loop_
_entity_poly.entity_id
_entity_poly.type
_entity_poly.pdbx_seq_one_letter_code
_entity_poly.pdbx_strand_id
1 'polypeptide(L)'
;MDLNLINDVPDGLTRRARHFVAVHGIRVDTRPVDQHRQWWLDRGIPADAVDRMASYQERWGGLLLPPASQYDGGPKYFDADSPEGTSSEGWWFEAGRQRTAVPYAFMIGPTGEFGIHANHWVPLHATVEGWIEALALTHHASMWAKQITKITGDDVDGLKLDAMKPVPEVQGLADTWWRGADSLVAIYTGEAQGLSYPRGRTALVYSGLDEWGLYGGVGEEPSQGVEQS
;
A
#
# COMPACT_ATOMS: atom_id res chain seq x y z
N MET A 1 4.95 -17.81 -18.90
CA MET A 1 4.38 -17.04 -17.78
C MET A 1 2.91 -17.18 -17.97
N ASP A 2 2.29 -18.06 -17.19
CA ASP A 2 0.86 -18.29 -17.29
C ASP A 2 0.17 -17.20 -16.46
N LEU A 3 -0.80 -16.52 -17.06
CA LEU A 3 -1.53 -15.41 -16.44
C LEU A 3 -2.93 -15.90 -16.11
N ASN A 4 -3.23 -16.03 -14.82
CA ASN A 4 -4.53 -16.48 -14.35
C ASN A 4 -5.29 -15.33 -13.67
N LEU A 5 -6.58 -15.21 -13.98
CA LEU A 5 -7.49 -14.33 -13.26
C LEU A 5 -7.63 -14.79 -11.80
N ILE A 6 -7.75 -13.83 -10.88
CA ILE A 6 -7.78 -14.12 -9.45
C ILE A 6 -9.19 -14.48 -9.01
N ASN A 7 -9.39 -15.76 -8.69
CA ASN A 7 -10.64 -16.26 -8.12
C ASN A 7 -10.62 -16.33 -6.58
N ASP A 8 -9.43 -16.27 -5.97
CA ASP A 8 -9.24 -16.31 -4.51
C ASP A 8 -8.50 -15.06 -4.05
N VAL A 9 -9.28 -14.07 -3.59
CA VAL A 9 -8.74 -12.79 -3.10
C VAL A 9 -8.48 -12.92 -1.59
N PRO A 10 -7.26 -12.57 -1.12
CA PRO A 10 -6.95 -12.66 0.30
C PRO A 10 -7.94 -11.90 1.19
N ASP A 11 -8.21 -12.47 2.37
CA ASP A 11 -9.06 -11.86 3.40
C ASP A 11 -8.44 -10.58 3.98
N GLY A 12 -9.17 -9.89 4.87
CA GLY A 12 -8.71 -8.65 5.52
C GLY A 12 -8.84 -7.37 4.68
N LEU A 13 -9.21 -7.50 3.40
CA LEU A 13 -9.53 -6.38 2.52
C LEU A 13 -11.02 -6.00 2.62
N THR A 14 -11.32 -4.71 2.53
CA THR A 14 -12.66 -4.18 2.34
C THR A 14 -13.29 -4.68 1.04
N ARG A 15 -14.61 -4.60 0.93
CA ARG A 15 -15.34 -5.00 -0.30
C ARG A 15 -14.79 -4.29 -1.55
N ARG A 16 -14.43 -3.01 -1.43
CA ARG A 16 -13.86 -2.21 -2.52
C ARG A 16 -12.53 -2.79 -3.00
N ALA A 17 -11.58 -3.01 -2.07
CA ALA A 17 -10.28 -3.56 -2.42
C ALA A 17 -10.38 -5.01 -2.91
N ARG A 18 -11.25 -5.83 -2.31
CA ARG A 18 -11.51 -7.19 -2.80
C ARG A 18 -12.00 -7.19 -4.24
N HIS A 19 -12.94 -6.31 -4.58
CA HIS A 19 -13.44 -6.17 -5.93
C HIS A 19 -12.35 -5.70 -6.89
N PHE A 20 -11.56 -4.70 -6.49
CA PHE A 20 -10.42 -4.21 -7.28
C PHE A 20 -9.43 -5.33 -7.61
N VAL A 21 -9.03 -6.15 -6.63
CA VAL A 21 -8.11 -7.28 -6.85
C VAL A 21 -8.76 -8.36 -7.72
N ALA A 22 -10.03 -8.71 -7.50
CA ALA A 22 -10.71 -9.74 -8.29
C ALA A 22 -10.85 -9.36 -9.77
N VAL A 23 -11.14 -8.08 -10.06
CA VAL A 23 -11.39 -7.62 -11.43
C VAL A 23 -10.09 -7.28 -12.17
N HIS A 24 -9.12 -6.69 -11.48
CA HIS A 24 -7.93 -6.15 -12.13
C HIS A 24 -6.64 -6.91 -11.82
N GLY A 25 -6.66 -7.79 -10.82
CA GLY A 25 -5.51 -8.57 -10.41
C GLY A 25 -5.25 -9.73 -11.36
N ILE A 26 -3.97 -9.94 -11.66
CA ILE A 26 -3.49 -11.10 -12.40
C ILE A 26 -2.51 -11.85 -11.50
N ARG A 27 -2.63 -13.17 -11.42
CA ARG A 27 -1.64 -14.02 -10.74
C ARG A 27 -0.59 -14.46 -11.74
N VAL A 28 0.67 -14.22 -11.40
CA VAL A 28 1.84 -14.70 -12.14
C VAL A 28 2.58 -15.76 -11.33
N ASP A 29 3.22 -16.70 -12.00
CA ASP A 29 4.02 -17.71 -11.31
C ASP A 29 5.22 -17.07 -10.60
N THR A 30 5.38 -17.41 -9.33
CA THR A 30 6.53 -17.01 -8.50
C THR A 30 7.21 -18.23 -7.92
N ARG A 31 8.47 -18.07 -7.50
CA ARG A 31 9.24 -19.18 -6.93
C ARG A 31 8.83 -19.37 -5.47
N PRO A 32 8.58 -20.62 -5.03
CA PRO A 32 8.34 -20.86 -3.62
C PRO A 32 9.57 -20.50 -2.78
N VAL A 33 9.42 -19.62 -1.79
CA VAL A 33 10.52 -19.20 -0.93
C VAL A 33 10.94 -20.28 0.07
N ASP A 34 10.03 -21.18 0.44
CA ASP A 34 10.28 -22.24 1.44
C ASP A 34 11.44 -23.18 1.06
N GLN A 35 11.73 -23.31 -0.24
CA GLN A 35 12.84 -24.14 -0.73
C GLN A 35 14.21 -23.61 -0.27
N HIS A 36 14.29 -22.32 0.09
CA HIS A 36 15.50 -21.65 0.55
C HIS A 36 15.54 -21.49 2.08
N ARG A 37 14.55 -22.01 2.81
CA ARG A 37 14.43 -21.84 4.26
C ARG A 37 15.71 -22.21 5.02
N GLN A 38 16.21 -23.42 4.81
CA GLN A 38 17.41 -23.88 5.51
C GLN A 38 18.64 -23.05 5.15
N TRP A 39 18.74 -22.62 3.88
CA TRP A 39 19.84 -21.81 3.39
C TRP A 39 19.95 -20.44 4.10
N TRP A 40 18.80 -19.82 4.41
CA TRP A 40 18.73 -18.57 5.18
C TRP A 40 19.06 -18.79 6.66
N LEU A 41 18.50 -19.85 7.27
CA LEU A 41 18.78 -20.18 8.67
C LEU A 41 20.28 -20.44 8.93
N ASP A 42 20.93 -21.18 8.02
CA ASP A 42 22.36 -21.47 8.10
C ASP A 42 23.23 -20.20 8.00
N ARG A 43 22.66 -19.08 7.51
CA ARG A 43 23.30 -17.76 7.40
C ARG A 43 22.95 -16.82 8.54
N GLY A 44 22.25 -17.32 9.56
CA GLY A 44 21.88 -16.55 10.74
C GLY A 44 20.69 -15.61 10.52
N ILE A 45 19.93 -15.77 9.43
CA ILE A 45 18.64 -15.09 9.28
C ILE A 45 17.68 -15.68 10.31
N PRO A 46 16.99 -14.85 11.12
CA PRO A 46 16.03 -15.33 12.10
C PRO A 46 14.87 -16.10 11.48
N ALA A 47 14.40 -17.12 12.20
CA ALA A 47 13.32 -17.98 11.72
C ALA A 47 12.01 -17.23 11.47
N ASP A 48 11.68 -16.26 12.33
CA ASP A 48 10.50 -15.40 12.24
C ASP A 48 10.53 -14.49 11.00
N ALA A 49 11.70 -13.99 10.60
CA ALA A 49 11.84 -13.24 9.36
C ALA A 49 11.56 -14.13 8.13
N VAL A 50 12.07 -15.36 8.13
CA VAL A 50 11.83 -16.33 7.05
C VAL A 50 10.35 -16.75 7.01
N ASP A 51 9.74 -17.00 8.16
CA ASP A 51 8.32 -17.40 8.23
C ASP A 51 7.40 -16.26 7.76
N ARG A 52 7.69 -15.00 8.14
CA ARG A 52 6.95 -13.83 7.65
C ARG A 52 7.06 -13.68 6.13
N MET A 53 8.25 -13.89 5.59
CA MET A 53 8.48 -13.88 4.15
C MET A 53 7.70 -14.98 3.42
N ALA A 54 7.67 -16.20 3.98
CA ALA A 54 6.88 -17.32 3.46
C ALA A 54 5.38 -17.01 3.46
N SER A 55 4.84 -16.51 4.58
CA SER A 55 3.43 -16.11 4.68
C SER A 55 3.08 -14.98 3.70
N TYR A 56 3.99 -14.03 3.49
CA TYR A 56 3.83 -13.00 2.47
C TYR A 56 3.79 -13.60 1.06
N GLN A 57 4.71 -14.51 0.73
CA GLN A 57 4.76 -15.15 -0.58
C GLN A 57 3.52 -15.98 -0.86
N GLU A 58 3.05 -16.75 0.11
CA GLU A 58 1.83 -17.55 -0.01
C GLU A 58 0.63 -16.66 -0.34
N ARG A 59 0.46 -15.58 0.43
CA ARG A 59 -0.71 -14.71 0.34
C ARG A 59 -0.67 -13.82 -0.90
N TRP A 60 0.44 -13.14 -1.14
CA TRP A 60 0.56 -12.07 -2.13
C TRP A 60 1.43 -12.44 -3.33
N GLY A 61 2.30 -13.45 -3.20
CA GLY A 61 3.28 -13.80 -4.22
C GLY A 61 2.66 -14.02 -5.60
N GLY A 62 3.10 -13.25 -6.57
CA GLY A 62 2.64 -13.27 -7.95
C GLY A 62 1.44 -12.37 -8.23
N LEU A 63 0.88 -11.67 -7.24
CA LEU A 63 -0.19 -10.72 -7.48
C LEU A 63 0.36 -9.50 -8.24
N LEU A 64 -0.11 -9.33 -9.47
CA LEU A 64 0.09 -8.15 -10.31
C LEU A 64 -1.18 -7.30 -10.28
N LEU A 65 -1.05 -6.05 -9.86
CA LEU A 65 -2.12 -5.06 -9.86
C LEU A 65 -1.92 -4.01 -10.97
N PRO A 66 -2.93 -3.18 -11.28
CA PRO A 66 -2.73 -1.96 -12.06
C PRO A 66 -1.62 -1.08 -11.47
N PRO A 67 -0.88 -0.32 -12.29
CA PRO A 67 0.12 0.62 -11.79
C PRO A 67 -0.48 1.63 -10.81
N ALA A 68 0.22 1.86 -9.70
CA ALA A 68 -0.09 2.95 -8.77
C ALA A 68 0.08 4.32 -9.44
N SER A 69 -0.67 5.33 -8.96
CA SER A 69 -0.53 6.70 -9.46
C SER A 69 0.76 7.39 -9.01
N GLN A 70 1.37 6.91 -7.92
CA GLN A 70 2.65 7.35 -7.36
C GLN A 70 3.67 6.20 -7.34
N TYR A 71 4.93 6.50 -6.97
CA TYR A 71 6.02 5.53 -6.86
C TYR A 71 6.32 4.77 -8.16
N ASP A 72 6.26 5.47 -9.29
CA ASP A 72 6.47 4.91 -10.63
C ASP A 72 5.67 3.62 -10.90
N GLY A 73 4.47 3.54 -10.35
CA GLY A 73 3.55 2.43 -10.56
C GLY A 73 3.61 1.32 -9.51
N GLY A 74 4.42 1.44 -8.47
CA GLY A 74 4.54 0.42 -7.42
C GLY A 74 5.30 -0.83 -7.88
N PRO A 75 5.25 -1.92 -7.09
CA PRO A 75 5.72 -3.23 -7.53
C PRO A 75 5.01 -3.69 -8.80
N LYS A 76 5.75 -4.32 -9.71
CA LYS A 76 5.23 -4.95 -10.92
C LYS A 76 4.33 -6.13 -10.57
N TYR A 77 4.81 -6.96 -9.67
CA TYR A 77 4.06 -8.00 -8.99
C TYR A 77 4.71 -8.21 -7.63
N PHE A 78 3.93 -8.62 -6.64
CA PHE A 78 4.43 -8.94 -5.31
C PHE A 78 5.27 -10.22 -5.38
N ASP A 79 6.46 -10.22 -4.80
CA ASP A 79 7.39 -11.36 -4.78
C ASP A 79 8.40 -11.11 -3.68
N ALA A 80 8.57 -12.06 -2.77
CA ALA A 80 9.59 -11.97 -1.75
C ALA A 80 10.96 -12.33 -2.34
N ASP A 81 11.96 -11.53 -1.97
CA ASP A 81 13.37 -11.88 -2.14
C ASP A 81 14.08 -11.88 -0.77
N SER A 82 15.37 -12.16 -0.79
CA SER A 82 16.23 -12.40 0.35
C SER A 82 16.02 -11.41 1.50
N PRO A 83 15.87 -11.89 2.75
CA PRO A 83 15.82 -11.01 3.89
C PRO A 83 17.13 -10.25 4.08
N GLU A 84 17.01 -8.98 4.43
CA GLU A 84 18.11 -8.04 4.65
C GLU A 84 17.92 -7.33 5.99
N GLY A 85 19.03 -6.95 6.63
CA GLY A 85 18.99 -6.21 7.89
C GLY A 85 19.84 -6.83 8.98
N THR A 86 19.55 -6.44 10.22
CA THR A 86 20.31 -6.83 11.41
C THR A 86 19.38 -7.08 12.58
N SER A 87 19.85 -7.80 13.61
CA SER A 87 19.05 -8.00 14.83
C SER A 87 18.71 -6.70 15.56
N SER A 88 19.51 -5.64 15.41
CA SER A 88 19.29 -4.35 16.06
C SER A 88 18.33 -3.45 15.29
N GLU A 89 18.31 -3.54 13.96
CA GLU A 89 17.52 -2.64 13.10
C GLU A 89 16.22 -3.28 12.63
N GLY A 90 16.15 -4.61 12.67
CA GLY A 90 15.06 -5.41 12.12
C GLY A 90 15.47 -6.11 10.83
N TRP A 91 14.59 -6.99 10.36
CA TRP A 91 14.76 -7.71 9.10
C TRP A 91 13.68 -7.29 8.13
N TRP A 92 14.10 -6.84 6.95
CA TRP A 92 13.24 -6.53 5.81
C TRP A 92 13.37 -7.63 4.76
N PHE A 93 12.47 -7.64 3.80
CA PHE A 93 12.64 -8.39 2.55
C PHE A 93 11.94 -7.63 1.43
N GLU A 94 12.38 -7.82 0.19
CA GLU A 94 11.75 -7.16 -0.96
C GLU A 94 10.27 -7.53 -1.07
N ALA A 95 9.43 -6.55 -1.36
CA ALA A 95 7.99 -6.70 -1.54
C ALA A 95 7.60 -6.88 -3.03
N GLY A 96 8.58 -7.17 -3.89
CA GLY A 96 8.33 -7.44 -5.30
C GLY A 96 9.18 -6.61 -6.24
N ARG A 97 9.30 -7.15 -7.45
CA ARG A 97 10.10 -6.54 -8.52
C ARG A 97 9.51 -5.20 -8.94
N GLN A 98 10.36 -4.19 -9.11
CA GLN A 98 9.96 -2.86 -9.57
C GLN A 98 9.45 -2.88 -11.02
N ARG A 99 8.52 -1.98 -11.35
CA ARG A 99 8.04 -1.80 -12.74
C ARG A 99 9.05 -1.09 -13.62
N THR A 100 9.77 -0.14 -13.04
CA THR A 100 10.73 0.75 -13.67
C THR A 100 11.99 0.83 -12.81
N ALA A 101 13.05 1.44 -13.33
CA ALA A 101 14.23 1.74 -12.54
C ALA A 101 13.94 2.94 -11.63
N VAL A 102 14.00 2.73 -10.32
CA VAL A 102 13.73 3.73 -9.27
C VAL A 102 14.88 3.76 -8.25
N PRO A 103 15.09 4.88 -7.53
CA PRO A 103 16.18 5.01 -6.56
C PRO A 103 15.87 4.38 -5.18
N TYR A 104 14.97 3.41 -5.12
CA TYR A 104 14.54 2.73 -3.90
C TYR A 104 14.03 1.31 -4.21
N ALA A 105 13.93 0.46 -3.18
CA ALA A 105 13.25 -0.82 -3.26
C ALA A 105 11.92 -0.78 -2.47
N PHE A 106 10.91 -1.53 -2.91
CA PHE A 106 9.73 -1.78 -2.09
C PHE A 106 10.05 -2.92 -1.14
N MET A 107 9.79 -2.74 0.16
CA MET A 107 10.15 -3.73 1.17
C MET A 107 9.00 -3.98 2.14
N ILE A 108 9.02 -5.14 2.78
CA ILE A 108 8.19 -5.46 3.95
C ILE A 108 9.02 -5.28 5.22
N GLY A 109 8.59 -4.34 6.05
CA GLY A 109 9.20 -4.00 7.33
C GLY A 109 9.04 -5.09 8.40
N PRO A 110 9.84 -5.03 9.48
CA PRO A 110 9.90 -6.08 10.51
C PRO A 110 8.55 -6.38 11.17
N THR A 111 7.60 -5.43 11.16
CA THR A 111 6.25 -5.64 11.73
C THR A 111 5.18 -5.91 10.66
N GLY A 112 5.57 -5.97 9.39
CA GLY A 112 4.69 -6.23 8.24
C GLY A 112 4.34 -4.99 7.43
N GLU A 113 4.98 -3.85 7.71
CA GLU A 113 4.71 -2.59 7.01
C GLU A 113 5.08 -2.69 5.53
N PHE A 114 4.24 -2.16 4.66
CA PHE A 114 4.61 -1.96 3.26
C PHE A 114 5.31 -0.61 3.13
N GLY A 115 6.56 -0.61 2.68
CA GLY A 115 7.38 0.60 2.65
C GLY A 115 8.34 0.67 1.47
N ILE A 116 9.13 1.74 1.45
CA ILE A 116 10.27 1.87 0.55
C ILE A 116 11.56 1.97 1.36
N HIS A 117 12.63 1.38 0.83
CA HIS A 117 13.97 1.57 1.36
C HIS A 117 14.83 2.28 0.32
N ALA A 118 15.25 3.49 0.67
CA ALA A 118 16.10 4.36 -0.13
C ALA A 118 17.37 4.70 0.68
N ASN A 119 17.65 5.98 0.94
CA ASN A 119 18.65 6.38 1.93
C ASN A 119 18.18 6.02 3.35
N HIS A 120 16.86 6.02 3.56
CA HIS A 120 16.21 5.65 4.80
C HIS A 120 15.06 4.67 4.52
N TRP A 121 14.80 3.78 5.47
CA TRP A 121 13.57 3.02 5.53
C TRP A 121 12.39 3.95 5.84
N VAL A 122 11.34 3.88 5.01
CA VAL A 122 10.10 4.63 5.23
C VAL A 122 8.90 3.71 5.06
N PRO A 123 8.20 3.35 6.15
CA PRO A 123 6.96 2.61 6.04
C PRO A 123 5.87 3.53 5.46
N LEU A 124 5.26 3.11 4.35
CA LEU A 124 4.21 3.88 3.67
C LEU A 124 2.85 3.58 4.30
N HIS A 125 2.59 2.30 4.52
CA HIS A 125 1.37 1.76 5.13
C HIS A 125 1.73 0.71 6.17
N ALA A 126 0.92 0.59 7.21
CA ALA A 126 1.18 -0.35 8.30
C ALA A 126 1.11 -1.82 7.87
N THR A 127 0.45 -2.12 6.74
CA THR A 127 0.29 -3.46 6.18
C THR A 127 0.28 -3.44 4.65
N VAL A 128 0.49 -4.62 4.04
CA VAL A 128 0.32 -4.83 2.59
C VAL A 128 -1.13 -4.57 2.17
N GLU A 129 -2.08 -4.98 3.01
CA GLU A 129 -3.50 -4.71 2.84
C GLU A 129 -3.76 -3.20 2.77
N GLY A 130 -3.19 -2.41 3.68
CA GLY A 130 -3.31 -0.95 3.68
C GLY A 130 -2.83 -0.30 2.38
N TRP A 131 -1.71 -0.80 1.83
CA TRP A 131 -1.23 -0.38 0.51
C TRP A 131 -2.23 -0.75 -0.61
N ILE A 132 -2.74 -1.98 -0.62
CA ILE A 132 -3.74 -2.43 -1.62
C ILE A 132 -5.05 -1.62 -1.50
N GLU A 133 -5.48 -1.29 -0.28
CA GLU A 133 -6.62 -0.42 -0.01
C GLU A 133 -6.42 0.97 -0.61
N ALA A 134 -5.23 1.55 -0.47
CA ALA A 134 -4.89 2.83 -1.07
C ALA A 134 -4.89 2.79 -2.61
N LEU A 135 -4.42 1.69 -3.22
CA LEU A 135 -4.50 1.48 -4.67
C LEU A 135 -5.94 1.38 -5.15
N ALA A 136 -6.76 0.57 -4.47
CA ALA A 136 -8.17 0.41 -4.80
C ALA A 136 -8.95 1.73 -4.65
N LEU A 137 -8.67 2.49 -3.59
CA LEU A 137 -9.28 3.80 -3.36
C LEU A 137 -8.86 4.82 -4.41
N THR A 138 -7.57 4.84 -4.80
CA THR A 138 -7.08 5.67 -5.90
C THR A 138 -7.80 5.37 -7.20
N HIS A 139 -7.88 4.08 -7.57
CA HIS A 139 -8.55 3.66 -8.79
C HIS A 139 -10.03 4.05 -8.77
N HIS A 140 -10.72 3.79 -7.65
CA HIS A 140 -12.12 4.15 -7.48
C HIS A 140 -12.35 5.66 -7.58
N ALA A 141 -11.63 6.46 -6.79
CA ALA A 141 -11.76 7.91 -6.79
C ALA A 141 -11.48 8.52 -8.17
N SER A 142 -10.50 7.97 -8.90
CA SER A 142 -10.17 8.44 -10.25
C SER A 142 -11.28 8.24 -11.28
N MET A 143 -12.15 7.24 -11.09
CA MET A 143 -13.29 7.00 -11.98
C MET A 143 -14.46 7.96 -11.74
N TRP A 144 -14.61 8.45 -10.51
CA TRP A 144 -15.81 9.20 -10.08
C TRP A 144 -15.56 10.68 -9.82
N ALA A 145 -14.32 11.09 -9.59
CA ALA A 145 -13.98 12.48 -9.34
C ALA A 145 -14.27 13.34 -10.58
N LYS A 146 -14.87 14.50 -10.37
CA LYS A 146 -15.06 15.50 -11.44
C LYS A 146 -13.76 16.22 -11.77
N GLN A 147 -12.87 16.30 -10.80
CA GLN A 147 -11.56 16.94 -10.93
C GLN A 147 -10.53 16.23 -10.05
N ILE A 148 -9.31 16.09 -10.57
CA ILE A 148 -8.15 15.61 -9.82
C ILE A 148 -7.08 16.70 -9.89
N THR A 149 -6.66 17.20 -8.74
CA THR A 149 -5.64 18.26 -8.63
C THR A 149 -4.40 17.69 -7.96
N LYS A 150 -3.24 17.87 -8.59
CA LYS A 150 -1.93 17.53 -8.01
C LYS A 150 -1.30 18.76 -7.38
N ILE A 151 -0.85 18.63 -6.14
CA ILE A 151 -0.14 19.65 -5.36
C ILE A 151 1.21 19.06 -4.97
N THR A 152 2.27 19.85 -4.98
CA THR A 152 3.64 19.37 -4.76
C THR A 152 4.45 20.32 -3.89
N GLY A 153 5.45 19.79 -3.18
CA GLY A 153 6.36 20.57 -2.38
C GLY A 153 5.66 21.23 -1.19
N ASP A 154 6.03 22.47 -0.89
CA ASP A 154 5.59 23.18 0.32
C ASP A 154 4.10 23.57 0.26
N ASP A 155 3.51 23.61 -0.94
CA ASP A 155 2.06 23.87 -1.10
C ASP A 155 1.20 22.75 -0.48
N VAL A 156 1.76 21.56 -0.25
CA VAL A 156 1.08 20.46 0.46
C VAL A 156 0.71 20.88 1.89
N ASP A 157 1.54 21.69 2.55
CA ASP A 157 1.29 22.17 3.93
C ASP A 157 0.12 23.17 3.99
N GLY A 158 -0.30 23.71 2.84
CA GLY A 158 -1.47 24.59 2.74
C GLY A 158 -2.82 23.85 2.69
N LEU A 159 -2.82 22.52 2.63
CA LEU A 159 -4.05 21.72 2.62
C LEU A 159 -4.76 21.76 3.97
N LYS A 160 -6.05 22.11 3.94
CA LYS A 160 -6.88 22.17 5.15
C LYS A 160 -7.51 20.81 5.44
N LEU A 161 -6.83 20.01 6.26
CA LEU A 161 -7.27 18.66 6.62
C LEU A 161 -8.12 18.60 7.89
N ASP A 162 -8.13 19.67 8.70
CA ASP A 162 -8.76 19.67 10.04
C ASP A 162 -10.27 19.36 10.03
N ALA A 163 -10.94 19.63 8.90
CA ALA A 163 -12.37 19.34 8.72
C ALA A 163 -12.63 17.98 8.03
N MET A 164 -11.58 17.23 7.71
CA MET A 164 -11.65 15.94 7.03
C MET A 164 -11.40 14.81 8.02
N LYS A 165 -11.99 13.64 7.76
CA LYS A 165 -11.74 12.44 8.55
C LYS A 165 -10.59 11.63 7.93
N PRO A 166 -9.66 11.07 8.71
CA PRO A 166 -8.69 10.12 8.16
C PRO A 166 -9.43 8.88 7.61
N VAL A 167 -8.85 8.25 6.60
CA VAL A 167 -9.35 7.01 6.00
C VAL A 167 -8.64 5.83 6.68
N PRO A 168 -9.25 5.14 7.66
CA PRO A 168 -8.54 4.15 8.46
C PRO A 168 -8.18 2.90 7.68
N GLU A 169 -8.97 2.53 6.65
CA GLU A 169 -8.76 1.26 5.95
C GLU A 169 -7.44 1.21 5.17
N VAL A 170 -6.89 2.36 4.76
CA VAL A 170 -5.59 2.41 4.08
C VAL A 170 -4.41 2.23 5.05
N GLN A 171 -4.63 2.35 6.36
CA GLN A 171 -3.58 2.21 7.38
C GLN A 171 -2.31 3.02 7.07
N GLY A 172 -2.52 4.26 6.63
CA GLY A 172 -1.46 5.15 6.15
C GLY A 172 -0.48 5.55 7.25
N LEU A 173 0.82 5.54 6.92
CA LEU A 173 1.91 6.03 7.75
C LEU A 173 2.55 7.25 7.09
N ALA A 174 3.56 7.09 6.25
CA ALA A 174 4.08 8.19 5.44
C ALA A 174 3.08 8.64 4.36
N ASP A 175 2.22 7.73 3.92
CA ASP A 175 1.20 8.01 2.91
C ASP A 175 -0.19 7.95 3.51
N THR A 176 -0.86 9.09 3.59
CA THR A 176 -2.12 9.23 4.33
C THR A 176 -3.27 9.64 3.43
N TRP A 177 -4.48 9.33 3.86
CA TRP A 177 -5.71 9.62 3.14
C TRP A 177 -6.73 10.29 4.05
N TRP A 178 -7.42 11.27 3.48
CA TRP A 178 -8.42 12.09 4.16
C TRP A 178 -9.69 12.18 3.34
N ARG A 179 -10.82 12.16 4.03
CA ARG A 179 -12.17 12.16 3.46
C ARG A 179 -12.93 13.39 3.93
N GLY A 180 -13.29 14.24 2.99
CA GLY A 180 -14.11 15.44 3.19
C GLY A 180 -15.56 15.21 2.79
N ALA A 181 -16.32 16.30 2.65
CA ALA A 181 -17.73 16.25 2.29
C ALA A 181 -17.97 15.77 0.84
N ASP A 182 -17.10 16.16 -0.08
CA ASP A 182 -17.18 15.84 -1.52
C ASP A 182 -15.79 15.58 -2.13
N SER A 183 -14.78 15.33 -1.29
CA SER A 183 -13.40 15.17 -1.71
C SER A 183 -12.63 14.10 -0.95
N LEU A 184 -11.69 13.48 -1.64
CA LEU A 184 -10.63 12.65 -1.06
C LEU A 184 -9.28 13.34 -1.28
N VAL A 185 -8.44 13.36 -0.25
CA VAL A 185 -7.08 13.91 -0.33
C VAL A 185 -6.10 12.82 0.05
N ALA A 186 -5.24 12.45 -0.89
CA ALA A 186 -4.13 11.53 -0.67
C ALA A 186 -2.84 12.34 -0.55
N ILE A 187 -2.06 12.13 0.50
CA ILE A 187 -0.78 12.79 0.72
C ILE A 187 0.30 11.71 0.71
N TYR A 188 1.29 11.90 -0.16
CA TYR A 188 2.41 11.02 -0.37
C TYR A 188 3.68 11.70 0.09
N THR A 189 4.30 11.16 1.14
CA THR A 189 5.54 11.70 1.69
C THR A 189 6.68 10.69 1.69
N GLY A 190 6.42 9.42 1.33
CA GLY A 190 7.40 8.35 1.32
C GLY A 190 8.72 8.70 0.63
N GLU A 191 8.67 9.07 -0.65
CA GLU A 191 9.88 9.42 -1.41
C GLU A 191 10.62 10.63 -0.81
N ALA A 192 9.86 11.63 -0.36
CA ALA A 192 10.42 12.84 0.23
C ALA A 192 11.22 12.54 1.50
N GLN A 193 10.72 11.63 2.34
CA GLN A 193 11.41 11.17 3.53
C GLN A 193 12.59 10.25 3.18
N GLY A 194 12.35 9.25 2.34
CA GLY A 194 13.32 8.19 2.02
C GLY A 194 14.54 8.72 1.26
N LEU A 195 14.36 9.71 0.40
CA LEU A 195 15.42 10.34 -0.39
C LEU A 195 15.96 11.62 0.27
N SER A 196 15.51 11.97 1.47
CA SER A 196 15.87 13.22 2.16
C SER A 196 15.62 14.46 1.28
N TYR A 197 14.51 14.46 0.54
CA TYR A 197 14.11 15.51 -0.38
C TYR A 197 12.71 16.04 -0.02
N PRO A 198 12.60 16.95 0.98
CA PRO A 198 11.30 17.41 1.50
C PRO A 198 10.37 18.04 0.46
N ARG A 199 10.93 18.60 -0.63
CA ARG A 199 10.15 19.17 -1.73
C ARG A 199 9.54 18.12 -2.66
N GLY A 200 9.87 16.85 -2.48
CA GLY A 200 9.30 15.71 -3.21
C GLY A 200 7.91 15.29 -2.73
N ARG A 201 7.39 15.90 -1.64
CA ARG A 201 6.04 15.62 -1.15
C ARG A 201 5.00 15.93 -2.23
N THR A 202 4.00 15.08 -2.35
CA THR A 202 2.92 15.22 -3.33
C THR A 202 1.58 15.00 -2.64
N ALA A 203 0.56 15.75 -3.03
CA ALA A 203 -0.82 15.45 -2.68
C ALA A 203 -1.69 15.38 -3.93
N LEU A 204 -2.67 14.47 -3.91
CA LEU A 204 -3.73 14.37 -4.92
C LEU A 204 -5.07 14.66 -4.27
N VAL A 205 -5.79 15.64 -4.82
CA VAL A 205 -7.13 16.03 -4.38
C VAL A 205 -8.13 15.59 -5.43
N TYR A 206 -8.99 14.65 -5.08
CA TYR A 206 -10.11 14.17 -5.88
C TYR A 206 -11.36 14.93 -5.43
N SER A 207 -11.98 15.74 -6.29
CA SER A 207 -13.09 16.62 -5.91
C SER A 207 -14.36 16.34 -6.68
N GLY A 208 -15.50 16.74 -6.10
CA GLY A 208 -16.82 16.58 -6.70
C GLY A 208 -17.34 15.15 -6.64
N LEU A 209 -16.89 14.38 -5.64
CA LEU A 209 -17.33 13.02 -5.36
C LEU A 209 -18.67 13.05 -4.63
N ASP A 210 -19.57 12.14 -5.00
CA ASP A 210 -20.73 11.80 -4.19
C ASP A 210 -20.37 10.74 -3.12
N GLU A 211 -21.35 10.30 -2.34
CA GLU A 211 -21.13 9.27 -1.31
C GLU A 211 -20.52 7.99 -1.91
N TRP A 212 -20.98 7.55 -3.08
CA TRP A 212 -20.40 6.39 -3.73
C TRP A 212 -18.94 6.62 -4.11
N GLY A 213 -18.61 7.76 -4.70
CA GLY A 213 -17.25 8.15 -5.07
C GLY A 213 -16.31 8.26 -3.86
N LEU A 214 -16.82 8.71 -2.72
CA LEU A 214 -16.05 8.79 -1.48
C LEU A 214 -15.76 7.38 -0.94
N TYR A 215 -16.78 6.55 -0.77
CA TYR A 215 -16.70 5.31 0.02
C TYR A 215 -16.42 4.05 -0.80
N GLY A 216 -16.92 3.97 -2.03
CA GLY A 216 -16.81 2.77 -2.86
C GLY A 216 -17.43 1.53 -2.20
N GLY A 217 -18.48 1.71 -1.41
CA GLY A 217 -19.18 0.64 -0.71
C GLY A 217 -18.56 0.20 0.62
N VAL A 218 -17.61 0.96 1.17
CA VAL A 218 -17.18 0.83 2.58
C VAL A 218 -18.10 1.68 3.44
N GLY A 219 -18.96 1.07 4.27
CA GLY A 219 -19.88 1.82 5.12
C GLY A 219 -19.14 2.60 6.22
N GLU A 220 -19.69 3.74 6.66
CA GLU A 220 -19.46 4.18 8.04
C GLU A 220 -20.10 3.11 8.93
N GLU A 221 -19.38 2.57 9.92
CA GLU A 221 -20.04 1.79 10.96
C GLU A 221 -21.19 2.64 11.52
N PRO A 222 -22.42 2.10 11.63
CA PRO A 222 -23.51 2.88 12.17
C PRO A 222 -23.13 3.25 13.60
N SER A 223 -23.02 4.56 13.86
CA SER A 223 -22.94 5.12 15.20
C SER A 223 -24.02 4.45 16.05
N GLN A 224 -23.60 3.61 17.00
CA GLN A 224 -24.52 2.94 17.92
C GLN A 224 -25.42 4.02 18.54
N GLY A 225 -26.71 3.91 18.27
CA GLY A 225 -27.71 4.83 18.75
C GLY A 225 -27.64 4.92 20.27
N VAL A 226 -27.60 6.15 20.77
CA VAL A 226 -27.87 6.44 22.18
C VAL A 226 -29.30 6.01 22.45
N GLU A 227 -29.48 4.84 23.07
CA GLU A 227 -30.73 4.53 23.77
C GLU A 227 -30.85 5.52 24.93
N GLN A 228 -31.77 6.47 24.76
CA GLN A 228 -32.30 7.25 25.87
C GLN A 228 -33.14 6.32 26.75
N SER A 229 -32.83 6.30 28.05
CA SER A 229 -33.72 5.89 29.13
C SER A 229 -33.72 6.98 30.18
#